data_AF-A0A961Z1G3-F1
#
_entry.id   AF-A0A961Z1G3-F1
#
_cell.length_a   1.000
_cell.length_b   1.000
_cell.length_c   1.000
_cell.angle_alpha   90.00
_cell.angle_beta   90.00
_cell.angle_gamma   90.00
#
_symmetry.space_group_name_H-M   'P 1'
#
loop_
_entity.id
_entity.type
_entity.pdbx_description
1 polymer ?
#
loop_
_entity_poly.entity_id
_entity_poly.type
_entity_poly.pdbx_seq_one_letter_code
_entity_poly.pdbx_strand_id
1 'polypeptide(L)'
;MPNEIESLNFEFLAAYEARLVRFGALAERYFPDDPNTCLIKLRQFGEELARQVAARNGLLPQADEPQSDLLRRLKFERAVPADLLDLFHQLRIAGNRAAHDHHGDHREALTTLKIARQLAIWFHRTFGQDIAFKPGPFRPPARPETAPVDLIEELERLRAERTALLDSAAKAREEAQEASLARESAEERAKRMADERSVWEQLAQEAEERKNEAVAGLSALQAAAAQATAEQQRTLREKSDRAALAIDLDEAATRSLIDEQLRARGWDVDTQIMRYSKGARPVKGRAMAIAEWPTQSGPSDYALFVGLECLGTVEAKRARKNVSAAIDQAERYARTITLREGEAAPCGG
;
A
#
# COMPACT_ATOMS: atom_id res chain seq x y z
N MET A 1 33.65 27.31 43.71
CA MET A 1 32.74 28.16 44.49
C MET A 1 31.35 27.96 43.90
N PRO A 2 30.33 27.49 44.65
CA PRO A 2 28.99 27.43 44.11
C PRO A 2 28.54 28.87 43.81
N ASN A 3 28.15 29.11 42.57
CA ASN A 3 27.69 30.41 42.09
C ASN A 3 26.43 30.79 42.89
N GLU A 4 26.55 31.69 43.87
CA GLU A 4 25.40 32.23 44.60
C GLU A 4 24.58 33.06 43.61
N ILE A 5 23.37 32.57 43.30
CA ILE A 5 22.46 33.26 42.39
C ILE A 5 21.65 34.24 43.25
N GLU A 6 22.03 35.51 43.23
CA GLU A 6 21.31 36.58 43.92
C GLU A 6 19.96 36.86 43.25
N SER A 7 18.92 37.15 44.04
CA SER A 7 17.61 37.53 43.51
C SER A 7 17.38 39.03 43.58
N LEU A 8 16.89 39.63 42.49
CA LEU A 8 16.57 41.06 42.44
C LEU A 8 15.23 41.39 43.12
N ASN A 9 14.26 40.46 43.10
CA ASN A 9 12.92 40.71 43.60
C ASN A 9 12.50 39.84 44.80
N PHE A 10 13.25 38.79 45.16
CA PHE A 10 12.85 37.82 46.20
C PHE A 10 13.82 37.72 47.39
N GLU A 11 14.88 38.53 47.43
CA GLU A 11 15.93 38.45 48.45
C GLU A 11 15.40 38.55 49.90
N PHE A 12 14.35 39.33 50.13
CA PHE A 12 13.73 39.48 51.45
C PHE A 12 13.13 38.19 52.02
N LEU A 13 12.97 37.14 51.21
CA LEU A 13 12.52 35.82 51.66
C LEU A 13 13.64 34.96 52.27
N ALA A 14 14.90 35.41 52.23
CA ALA A 14 16.04 34.69 52.78
C ALA A 14 15.89 34.36 54.27
N ALA A 15 15.15 35.18 55.01
CA ALA A 15 14.86 34.98 56.44
C ALA A 15 13.92 33.79 56.73
N TYR A 16 13.28 33.20 55.72
CA TYR A 16 12.28 32.12 55.91
C TYR A 16 12.75 30.79 55.36
N GLU A 17 13.12 30.74 54.07
CA GLU A 17 13.44 29.50 53.37
C GLU A 17 14.35 29.79 52.16
N ALA A 18 15.56 29.21 52.15
CA ALA A 18 16.53 29.41 51.08
C ALA A 18 16.01 28.92 49.70
N ARG A 19 15.16 27.89 49.66
CA ARG A 19 14.56 27.38 48.42
C ARG A 19 13.66 28.41 47.74
N LEU A 20 12.96 29.27 48.49
CA LEU A 20 12.11 30.33 47.91
C LEU A 20 12.98 31.35 47.16
N VAL A 21 14.04 31.84 47.78
CA VAL A 21 14.99 32.77 47.15
C VAL A 21 15.62 32.12 45.92
N ARG A 22 16.05 30.87 46.03
CA ARG A 22 16.67 30.14 44.92
C ARG A 22 15.72 29.96 43.72
N PHE A 23 14.45 29.58 43.94
CA PHE A 23 13.50 29.46 42.84
C PHE A 23 13.18 30.82 42.21
N GLY A 24 13.06 31.87 43.01
CA GLY A 24 12.92 33.25 42.53
C GLY A 24 14.11 33.69 41.67
N ALA A 25 15.33 33.51 42.18
CA ALA A 25 16.56 33.86 41.49
C ALA A 25 16.75 33.09 40.18
N LEU A 26 16.42 31.80 40.16
CA LEU A 26 16.44 30.99 38.93
C LEU A 26 15.37 31.47 37.93
N ALA A 27 14.15 31.79 38.39
CA ALA A 27 13.12 32.33 37.51
C ALA A 27 13.56 33.65 36.87
N GLU A 28 14.18 34.54 37.65
CA GLU A 28 14.73 35.80 37.16
C GLU A 28 15.88 35.57 36.16
N ARG A 29 16.77 34.63 36.44
CA ARG A 29 17.90 34.30 35.57
C ARG A 29 17.46 33.72 34.24
N TYR A 30 16.47 32.82 34.23
CA TYR A 30 15.98 32.19 33.00
C TYR A 30 15.02 33.08 32.23
N PHE A 31 14.42 34.10 32.85
CA PHE A 31 13.45 34.98 32.19
C PHE A 31 13.92 35.56 30.84
N PRO A 32 15.18 36.01 30.64
CA PRO A 32 15.63 36.56 29.37
C PRO A 32 15.91 35.52 28.28
N ASP A 33 16.38 34.32 28.65
CA ASP A 33 16.89 33.33 27.69
C ASP A 33 15.91 32.15 27.45
N ASP A 34 15.10 31.81 28.45
CA ASP A 34 14.12 30.71 28.38
C ASP A 34 12.89 31.02 29.25
N PRO A 35 11.85 31.67 28.67
CA PRO A 35 10.61 31.98 29.38
C PRO A 35 9.85 30.73 29.83
N ASN A 36 10.04 29.58 29.17
CA ASN A 36 9.42 28.31 29.59
C ASN A 36 10.03 27.85 30.92
N THR A 37 11.36 27.75 31.00
CA THR A 37 12.04 27.39 32.26
C THR A 37 11.72 28.40 33.37
N CYS A 38 11.60 29.70 33.06
CA CYS A 38 11.14 30.72 34.01
C CYS A 38 9.77 30.36 34.63
N LEU A 39 8.77 30.04 33.81
CA LEU A 39 7.43 29.65 34.26
C LEU A 39 7.43 28.39 35.13
N ILE A 40 8.24 27.39 34.77
CA ILE A 40 8.42 26.17 35.58
C ILE A 40 9.00 26.51 36.96
N LYS A 41 10.01 27.38 37.02
CA LYS A 41 10.61 27.82 38.29
C LYS A 41 9.64 28.63 39.14
N LEU A 42 8.79 29.46 38.53
CA LEU A 42 7.74 30.21 39.23
C LEU A 42 6.65 29.31 39.80
N ARG A 43 6.31 28.21 39.12
CA ARG A 43 5.43 27.19 39.70
C ARG A 43 6.06 26.52 40.91
N GLN A 44 7.33 26.11 40.82
CA GLN A 44 8.08 25.52 41.96
C GLN A 44 8.14 26.50 43.15
N PHE A 45 8.34 27.78 42.88
CA PHE A 45 8.25 28.85 43.87
C PHE A 45 6.86 28.92 44.54
N GLY A 46 5.78 28.92 43.75
CA GLY A 46 4.41 28.96 44.26
C GLY A 46 4.03 27.71 45.07
N GLU A 47 4.50 26.53 44.68
CA GLU A 47 4.33 25.28 45.43
C GLU A 47 5.01 25.37 46.80
N GLU A 48 6.27 25.80 46.83
CA GLU A 48 7.01 25.93 48.08
C GLU A 48 6.42 27.01 48.99
N LEU A 49 5.99 28.14 48.42
CA LEU A 49 5.35 29.22 49.18
C LEU A 49 4.04 28.75 49.81
N ALA A 50 3.21 27.99 49.08
CA ALA A 50 1.99 27.41 49.62
C ALA A 50 2.27 26.42 50.76
N ARG A 51 3.32 25.59 50.65
CA ARG A 51 3.75 24.70 51.75
C ARG A 51 4.19 25.49 52.98
N GLN A 52 4.93 26.58 52.80
CA GLN A 52 5.39 27.43 53.90
C GLN A 52 4.23 28.12 54.63
N VAL A 53 3.18 28.53 53.91
CA VAL A 53 1.93 29.02 54.50
C VAL A 53 1.25 27.92 55.29
N ALA A 54 1.09 26.73 54.70
CA ALA A 54 0.43 25.61 55.36
C ALA A 54 1.17 25.17 56.64
N ALA A 55 2.50 25.07 56.59
CA ALA A 55 3.32 24.72 57.75
C ALA A 55 3.13 25.70 58.91
N ARG A 56 3.10 27.01 58.63
CA ARG A 56 2.91 28.05 59.66
C ARG A 56 1.51 28.11 60.23
N ASN A 57 0.52 27.58 59.51
CA ASN A 57 -0.86 27.45 59.98
C ASN A 57 -1.15 26.05 60.57
N GLY A 58 -0.16 25.15 60.65
CA GLY A 58 -0.38 23.78 61.14
C GLY A 58 -1.17 22.87 60.18
N LEU A 59 -1.22 23.22 58.89
CA LEU A 59 -2.04 22.56 57.85
C LEU A 59 -1.20 21.78 56.83
N LEU A 60 0.11 21.65 57.05
CA LEU A 60 1.00 20.92 56.16
C LEU A 60 0.63 19.42 56.15
N PRO A 61 0.46 18.79 54.98
CA PRO A 61 0.12 17.37 54.89
C PRO A 61 1.25 16.48 55.41
N GLN A 62 0.89 15.31 55.94
CA GLN A 62 1.84 14.28 56.38
C GLN A 62 2.36 13.41 55.22
N ALA A 63 1.73 13.49 54.04
CA ALA A 63 2.10 12.74 52.83
C ALA A 63 2.20 13.70 51.63
N ASP A 64 2.88 13.26 50.56
CA ASP A 64 2.94 14.01 49.30
C ASP A 64 1.54 14.12 48.70
N GLU A 65 0.96 15.33 48.76
CA GLU A 65 -0.33 15.65 48.16
C GLU A 65 -0.15 16.61 46.97
N PRO A 66 -1.05 16.57 45.96
CA PRO A 66 -1.00 17.51 44.85
C PRO A 66 -1.28 18.93 45.35
N GLN A 67 -0.58 19.93 44.77
CA GLN A 67 -0.72 21.34 45.15
C GLN A 67 -2.18 21.82 45.13
N SER A 68 -3.02 21.31 44.22
CA SER A 68 -4.45 21.65 44.16
C SER A 68 -5.21 21.34 45.43
N ASP A 69 -4.88 20.23 46.11
CA ASP A 69 -5.56 19.80 47.32
C ASP A 69 -5.06 20.58 48.54
N LEU A 70 -3.76 20.91 48.57
CA LEU A 70 -3.20 21.86 49.55
C LEU A 70 -3.89 23.23 49.46
N LEU A 71 -4.05 23.80 48.26
CA LEU A 71 -4.72 25.08 48.06
C LEU A 71 -6.20 25.03 48.46
N ARG A 72 -6.90 23.91 48.19
CA ARG A 72 -8.28 23.70 48.66
C ARG A 72 -8.38 23.68 50.18
N ARG A 73 -7.44 23.01 50.86
CA ARG A 73 -7.39 22.99 52.34
C ARG A 73 -7.15 24.40 52.89
N LEU A 74 -6.18 25.13 52.35
CA LEU A 74 -5.89 26.51 52.75
C LEU A 74 -7.10 27.44 52.57
N LYS A 75 -7.93 27.20 51.53
CA LYS A 75 -9.21 27.88 51.32
C LYS A 75 -10.23 27.54 52.40
N PHE A 76 -10.42 26.25 52.67
CA PHE A 76 -11.42 25.76 53.61
C PHE A 76 -11.16 26.26 55.04
N GLU A 77 -9.89 26.20 55.47
CA GLU A 77 -9.44 26.67 56.78
C GLU A 77 -9.25 28.19 56.87
N ARG A 78 -9.56 28.92 55.78
CA ARG A 78 -9.43 30.39 55.67
C ARG A 78 -8.03 30.92 55.99
N ALA A 79 -7.01 30.08 55.82
CA ALA A 79 -5.61 30.46 56.01
C ALA A 79 -5.10 31.42 54.92
N VAL A 80 -5.74 31.41 53.74
CA VAL A 80 -5.41 32.29 52.61
C VAL A 80 -6.69 32.92 52.03
N PRO A 81 -6.73 34.25 51.81
CA PRO A 81 -7.80 34.93 51.09
C PRO A 81 -8.07 34.36 49.69
N ALA A 82 -9.32 34.41 49.24
CA ALA A 82 -9.74 33.88 47.94
C ALA A 82 -8.96 34.49 46.76
N ASP A 83 -8.80 35.82 46.75
CA ASP A 83 -8.08 36.53 45.68
C ASP A 83 -6.62 36.08 45.55
N LEU A 84 -5.98 35.70 46.65
CA LEU A 84 -4.59 35.21 46.65
C LEU A 84 -4.50 33.74 46.21
N LEU A 85 -5.53 32.94 46.48
CA LEU A 85 -5.61 31.58 45.97
C LEU A 85 -5.73 31.56 44.45
N ASP A 86 -6.41 32.54 43.85
CA ASP A 86 -6.47 32.70 42.40
C ASP A 86 -5.09 33.01 41.82
N LEU A 87 -4.26 33.80 42.51
CA LEU A 87 -2.87 34.04 42.11
C LEU A 87 -2.02 32.76 42.17
N PHE A 88 -2.16 31.94 43.23
CA PHE A 88 -1.50 30.62 43.29
C PHE A 88 -1.97 29.71 42.14
N HIS A 89 -3.26 29.77 41.80
CA HIS A 89 -3.82 29.00 40.70
C HIS A 89 -3.25 29.43 39.33
N GLN A 90 -3.05 30.73 39.13
CA GLN A 90 -2.42 31.28 37.92
C GLN A 90 -0.98 30.79 37.75
N LEU A 91 -0.17 30.80 38.82
CA LEU A 91 1.19 30.23 38.80
C LEU A 91 1.18 28.75 38.41
N ARG A 92 0.24 27.98 38.97
CA ARG A 92 0.10 26.54 38.68
C ARG A 92 -0.29 26.29 37.22
N ILE A 93 -1.30 26.99 36.70
CA ILE A 93 -1.75 26.84 35.30
C ILE A 93 -0.62 27.20 34.34
N ALA A 94 0.01 28.36 34.54
CA ALA A 94 1.07 28.85 33.64
C ALA A 94 2.27 27.90 33.60
N GLY A 95 2.74 27.43 34.77
CA GLY A 95 3.85 26.48 34.82
C GLY A 95 3.51 25.09 34.30
N ASN A 96 2.26 24.61 34.46
CA ASN A 96 1.82 23.34 33.86
C ASN A 96 1.81 23.40 32.33
N ARG A 97 1.27 24.50 31.79
CA ARG A 97 1.22 24.72 30.34
C ARG A 97 2.64 24.75 29.76
N ALA A 98 3.54 25.51 30.39
CA ALA A 98 4.94 25.59 29.98
C ALA A 98 5.64 24.21 29.94
N ALA A 99 5.37 23.35 30.93
CA ALA A 99 5.93 22.00 30.99
C ALA A 99 5.39 21.04 29.93
N HIS A 100 4.14 21.22 29.46
CA HIS A 100 3.52 20.33 28.47
C HIS A 100 3.70 20.82 27.03
N ASP A 101 3.49 22.10 26.77
CA ASP A 101 3.43 22.66 25.40
C ASP A 101 4.81 23.08 24.87
N HIS A 102 5.87 22.97 25.69
CA HIS A 102 7.26 23.33 25.36
C HIS A 102 7.45 24.78 24.86
N HIS A 103 6.43 25.63 24.99
CA HIS A 103 6.38 27.01 24.53
C HIS A 103 6.10 27.95 25.71
N GLY A 104 6.86 29.04 25.84
CA GLY A 104 6.66 30.07 26.86
C GLY A 104 6.71 31.47 26.24
N ASP A 105 5.72 32.31 26.56
CA ASP A 105 5.70 33.72 26.13
C ASP A 105 6.36 34.60 27.19
N HIS A 106 7.30 35.48 26.80
CA HIS A 106 7.93 36.45 27.69
C HIS A 106 6.92 37.37 28.39
N ARG A 107 5.80 37.71 27.72
CA ARG A 107 4.74 38.52 28.32
C ARG A 107 4.04 37.75 29.45
N GLU A 108 3.76 36.47 29.23
CA GLU A 108 3.16 35.57 30.23
C GLU A 108 4.13 35.32 31.39
N ALA A 109 5.41 35.07 31.11
CA ALA A 109 6.46 34.91 32.10
C ALA A 109 6.63 36.15 32.97
N LEU A 110 6.65 37.35 32.38
CA LEU A 110 6.78 38.61 33.12
C LEU A 110 5.56 38.86 34.03
N THR A 111 4.37 38.54 33.53
CA THR A 111 3.13 38.66 34.30
C THR A 111 3.14 37.70 35.48
N THR A 112 3.51 36.43 35.24
CA THR A 112 3.61 35.40 36.29
C THR A 112 4.67 35.73 37.33
N LEU A 113 5.80 36.30 36.91
CA LEU A 113 6.88 36.75 37.80
C LEU A 113 6.41 37.89 38.73
N LYS A 114 5.63 38.85 38.19
CA LYS A 114 5.01 39.91 39.02
C LYS A 114 4.00 39.34 40.01
N ILE A 115 3.19 38.36 39.59
CA ILE A 115 2.22 37.70 40.48
C ILE A 115 2.95 36.97 41.61
N ALA A 116 3.98 36.18 41.29
CA ALA A 116 4.80 35.48 42.27
C ALA A 116 5.40 36.44 43.30
N ARG A 117 5.84 37.62 42.87
CA ARG A 117 6.33 38.67 43.77
C ARG A 117 5.24 39.24 44.67
N GLN A 118 4.02 39.45 44.18
CA GLN A 118 2.92 39.91 45.04
C GLN A 118 2.58 38.88 46.12
N LEU A 119 2.57 37.59 45.76
CA LEU A 119 2.41 36.50 46.73
C LEU A 119 3.54 36.48 47.77
N ALA A 120 4.79 36.69 47.34
CA ALA A 120 5.94 36.81 48.22
C ALA A 120 5.81 37.98 49.21
N ILE A 121 5.40 39.16 48.73
CA ILE A 121 5.21 40.36 49.55
C ILE A 121 4.10 40.13 50.58
N TRP A 122 2.97 39.55 50.17
CA TRP A 122 1.89 39.19 51.08
C TRP A 122 2.40 38.23 52.16
N PHE A 123 3.09 37.16 51.78
CA PHE A 123 3.64 36.18 52.72
C PHE A 123 4.57 36.84 53.74
N HIS A 124 5.46 37.73 53.29
CA HIS A 124 6.37 38.46 54.18
C HIS A 124 5.62 39.38 55.15
N ARG A 125 4.56 40.08 54.70
CA ARG A 125 3.73 40.93 55.58
C ARG A 125 2.91 40.13 56.60
N THR A 126 2.52 38.91 56.25
CA THR A 126 1.72 38.06 57.14
C THR A 126 2.57 37.36 58.21
N PHE A 127 3.76 36.88 57.86
CA PHE A 127 4.60 36.08 58.77
C PHE A 127 5.91 36.75 59.19
N GLY A 128 6.19 37.95 58.69
CA GLY A 128 7.34 38.78 59.08
C GLY A 128 7.06 39.66 60.28
N GLN A 129 8.11 40.32 60.75
CA GLN A 129 8.03 41.25 61.89
C GLN A 129 7.51 42.63 61.49
N ASP A 130 7.60 43.02 60.20
CA ASP A 130 7.17 44.31 59.68
C ASP A 130 5.93 44.19 58.77
N ILE A 131 4.76 44.46 59.34
CA ILE A 131 3.47 44.48 58.62
C ILE A 131 3.43 45.63 57.59
N ALA A 132 4.16 46.71 57.83
CA ALA A 132 4.24 47.89 56.96
C ALA A 132 5.36 47.78 55.92
N PHE A 133 5.93 46.59 55.72
CA PHE A 133 7.02 46.35 54.78
C PHE A 133 6.72 46.97 53.40
N LYS A 134 7.61 47.86 52.97
CA LYS A 134 7.56 48.52 51.66
C LYS A 134 8.55 47.82 50.72
N PRO A 135 8.10 46.90 49.86
CA PRO A 135 8.99 46.35 48.85
C PRO A 135 9.43 47.47 47.90
N GLY A 136 10.69 47.45 47.48
CA GLY A 136 11.17 48.34 46.42
C GLY A 136 10.41 48.13 45.09
N PRO A 137 10.63 48.98 44.08
CA PRO A 137 10.01 48.79 42.76
C PRO A 137 10.37 47.42 42.17
N PHE A 138 9.47 46.85 41.37
CA PHE A 138 9.77 45.63 40.62
C PHE A 138 10.91 45.90 39.65
N ARG A 139 11.97 45.09 39.70
CA ARG A 139 13.10 45.18 38.78
C ARG A 139 12.94 44.08 37.75
N PRO A 140 12.58 44.40 36.49
CA PRO A 140 12.52 43.39 35.43
C PRO A 140 13.89 42.72 35.30
N PRO A 141 13.97 41.38 35.26
CA PRO A 141 15.24 40.71 35.02
C PRO A 141 15.74 41.11 33.63
N ALA A 142 16.88 41.79 33.59
CA ALA A 142 17.60 42.06 32.37
C ALA A 142 18.63 40.95 32.15
N ARG A 143 18.99 40.70 30.90
CA ARG A 143 20.14 39.85 30.58
C ARG A 143 21.35 40.39 31.36
N PRO A 144 22.11 39.56 32.10
CA PRO A 144 23.38 39.99 32.69
C PRO A 144 24.24 40.61 31.60
N GLU A 145 24.87 41.77 31.85
CA GLU A 145 25.72 42.42 30.86
C GLU A 145 26.81 41.44 30.40
N THR A 146 26.69 41.07 29.12
CA THR A 146 27.67 40.42 28.23
C THR A 146 28.48 39.26 28.80
N ALA A 147 28.11 38.04 28.40
CA ALA A 147 29.16 37.05 28.11
C ALA A 147 30.10 37.66 27.05
N PRO A 148 31.43 37.47 27.15
CA PRO A 148 32.38 37.92 26.14
C PRO A 148 31.89 37.53 24.74
N VAL A 149 31.94 38.47 23.78
CA VAL A 149 31.44 38.28 22.41
C VAL A 149 31.98 36.97 21.81
N ASP A 150 33.26 36.66 22.08
CA ASP A 150 33.94 35.43 21.67
C ASP A 150 33.23 34.15 22.13
N LEU A 151 32.67 34.12 23.35
CA LEU A 151 31.95 32.96 23.87
C LEU A 151 30.55 32.81 23.24
N ILE A 152 29.92 33.93 22.84
CA ILE A 152 28.64 33.91 22.13
C ILE A 152 28.87 33.41 20.71
N GLU A 153 29.88 33.91 20.02
CA GLU A 153 30.26 33.45 18.68
C GLU A 153 30.64 31.96 18.68
N GLU A 154 31.41 31.52 19.68
CA GLU A 154 31.78 30.11 19.85
C GLU A 154 30.55 29.23 20.12
N LEU A 155 29.61 29.68 20.96
CA LEU A 155 28.38 28.95 21.25
C LEU A 155 27.50 28.81 20.00
N GLU A 156 27.36 29.88 19.21
CA GLU A 156 26.61 29.84 17.96
C GLU A 156 27.29 28.94 16.93
N ARG A 157 28.63 28.96 16.85
CA ARG A 157 29.40 28.01 16.02
C ARG A 157 29.14 26.57 16.41
N LEU A 158 29.26 26.24 17.69
CA LEU A 158 29.03 24.89 18.21
C LEU A 158 27.58 24.44 18.02
N ARG A 159 26.61 25.36 18.12
CA ARG A 159 25.18 25.07 17.84
C ARG A 159 24.95 24.78 16.35
N ALA A 160 25.56 25.55 15.47
CA ALA A 160 25.48 25.32 14.03
C ALA A 160 26.13 23.97 13.66
N GLU A 161 27.31 23.67 14.20
CA GLU A 161 28.01 22.41 14.00
C GLU A 161 27.19 21.22 14.52
N ARG A 162 26.64 21.32 15.74
CA ARG A 162 25.76 20.29 16.31
C ARG A 162 24.54 20.04 15.43
N THR A 163 23.89 21.10 14.95
CA THR A 163 22.71 20.99 14.08
C THR A 163 23.07 20.29 12.77
N ALA A 164 24.18 20.70 12.13
CA ALA A 164 24.66 20.05 10.91
C ALA A 164 25.00 18.58 11.12
N LEU A 165 25.63 18.23 12.25
CA LEU A 165 25.90 16.84 12.61
C LEU A 165 24.61 16.03 12.82
N LEU A 166 23.63 16.58 13.54
CA LEU A 166 22.35 15.92 13.75
C LEU A 166 21.60 15.69 12.42
N ASP A 167 21.59 16.66 11.53
CA ASP A 167 20.97 16.55 10.20
C ASP A 167 21.69 15.49 9.35
N SER A 168 23.02 15.46 9.37
CA SER A 168 23.80 14.44 8.67
C SER A 168 23.55 13.03 9.21
N ALA A 169 23.44 12.89 10.53
CA ALA A 169 23.15 11.62 11.18
C ALA A 169 21.71 11.16 10.92
N ALA A 170 20.75 12.09 10.83
CA ALA A 170 19.39 11.79 10.45
C ALA A 170 19.31 11.24 9.02
N LYS A 171 19.95 11.92 8.06
CA LYS A 171 20.04 11.45 6.66
C LYS A 171 20.70 10.08 6.55
N ALA A 172 21.83 9.88 7.22
CA ALA A 172 22.52 8.58 7.21
C ALA A 172 21.67 7.45 7.82
N ARG A 173 20.83 7.74 8.83
CA ARG A 173 19.89 6.76 9.39
C ARG A 173 18.76 6.44 8.43
N GLU A 174 18.21 7.44 7.76
CA GLU A 174 17.16 7.25 6.75
C GLU A 174 17.67 6.39 5.58
N GLU A 175 18.84 6.73 5.03
CA GLU A 175 19.50 5.94 3.97
C GLU A 175 19.78 4.49 4.42
N ALA A 176 20.22 4.29 5.67
CA ALA A 176 20.46 2.96 6.22
C ALA A 176 19.16 2.16 6.38
N GLN A 177 18.06 2.80 6.79
CA GLN A 177 16.75 2.17 6.89
C GLN A 177 16.21 1.77 5.52
N GLU A 178 16.28 2.68 4.53
CA GLU A 178 15.89 2.38 3.16
C GLU A 178 16.70 1.22 2.57
N ALA A 179 18.02 1.21 2.80
CA ALA A 179 18.89 0.12 2.38
C ALA A 179 18.53 -1.21 3.06
N SER A 180 18.14 -1.19 4.34
CA SER A 180 17.69 -2.40 5.06
C SER A 180 16.40 -2.96 4.47
N LEU A 181 15.39 -2.11 4.27
CA LEU A 181 14.12 -2.49 3.65
C LEU A 181 14.31 -3.00 2.22
N ALA A 182 15.19 -2.36 1.45
CA ALA A 182 15.53 -2.80 0.11
C ALA A 182 16.17 -4.20 0.11
N ARG A 183 17.06 -4.49 1.08
CA ARG A 183 17.68 -5.81 1.26
C ARG A 183 16.66 -6.88 1.64
N GLU A 184 15.82 -6.62 2.63
CA GLU A 184 14.75 -7.54 3.05
C GLU A 184 13.82 -7.87 1.87
N SER A 185 13.38 -6.84 1.13
CA SER A 185 12.55 -7.04 -0.06
C SER A 185 13.25 -7.86 -1.16
N ALA A 186 14.57 -7.74 -1.28
CA ALA A 186 15.36 -8.48 -2.26
C ALA A 186 15.55 -9.93 -1.83
N GLU A 187 15.76 -10.19 -0.54
CA GLU A 187 15.83 -11.53 0.04
C GLU A 187 14.50 -12.27 -0.12
N GLU A 188 13.37 -11.62 0.14
CA GLU A 188 12.05 -12.21 -0.08
C GLU A 188 11.78 -12.55 -1.55
N ARG A 189 12.21 -11.67 -2.48
CA ARG A 189 12.14 -11.95 -3.92
C ARG A 189 13.04 -13.11 -4.31
N ALA A 190 14.27 -13.15 -3.81
CA ALA A 190 15.21 -14.24 -4.06
C ALA A 190 14.67 -15.58 -3.54
N LYS A 191 14.06 -15.59 -2.36
CA LYS A 191 13.42 -16.78 -1.78
C LYS A 191 12.26 -17.26 -2.64
N ARG A 192 11.34 -16.37 -3.04
CA ARG A 192 10.22 -16.73 -3.94
C ARG A 192 10.71 -17.31 -5.26
N MET A 193 11.71 -16.69 -5.88
CA MET A 193 12.30 -17.21 -7.12
C MET A 193 12.96 -18.58 -6.93
N ALA A 194 13.61 -18.82 -5.78
CA ALA A 194 14.21 -20.11 -5.47
C ALA A 194 13.13 -21.19 -5.25
N ASP A 195 12.06 -20.87 -4.53
CA ASP A 195 10.93 -21.77 -4.29
C ASP A 195 10.23 -22.11 -5.62
N GLU A 196 9.94 -21.10 -6.46
CA GLU A 196 9.36 -21.29 -7.80
C GLU A 196 10.26 -22.14 -8.68
N ARG A 197 11.57 -21.89 -8.68
CA ARG A 197 12.54 -22.69 -9.44
C ARG A 197 12.52 -24.15 -9.00
N SER A 198 12.47 -24.42 -7.69
CA SER A 198 12.39 -25.79 -7.16
C SER A 198 11.13 -26.50 -7.61
N VAL A 199 9.98 -25.81 -7.64
CA VAL A 199 8.71 -26.37 -8.11
C VAL A 199 8.77 -26.69 -9.61
N TRP A 200 9.31 -25.77 -10.41
CA TRP A 200 9.46 -25.98 -11.85
C TRP A 200 10.42 -27.12 -12.18
N GLU A 201 11.51 -27.26 -11.42
CA GLU A 201 12.46 -28.36 -11.58
C GLU A 201 11.81 -29.72 -11.29
N GLN A 202 11.01 -29.82 -10.22
CA GLN A 202 10.23 -31.03 -9.92
C GLN A 202 9.22 -31.36 -11.02
N LEU A 203 8.43 -30.37 -11.46
CA LEU A 203 7.47 -30.56 -12.55
C LEU A 203 8.13 -31.00 -13.85
N ALA A 204 9.31 -30.46 -14.17
CA ALA A 204 10.08 -30.84 -15.34
C ALA A 204 10.59 -32.29 -15.24
N GLN A 205 11.07 -32.71 -14.06
CA GLN A 205 11.48 -34.10 -13.81
C GLN A 205 10.30 -35.06 -13.95
N GLU A 206 9.17 -34.78 -13.30
CA GLU A 206 7.95 -35.60 -13.42
C GLU A 206 7.43 -35.69 -14.86
N ALA A 207 7.53 -34.60 -15.63
CA ALA A 207 7.13 -34.58 -17.03
C ALA A 207 8.04 -35.46 -17.89
N GLU A 208 9.35 -35.40 -17.66
CA GLU A 208 10.31 -36.24 -18.38
C GLU A 208 10.16 -37.72 -17.99
N GLU A 209 9.92 -38.02 -16.72
CA GLU A 209 9.61 -39.38 -16.25
C GLU A 209 8.34 -39.92 -16.92
N ARG A 210 7.23 -39.17 -16.88
CA ARG A 210 5.97 -39.56 -17.55
C ARG A 210 6.14 -39.76 -19.05
N LYS A 211 6.93 -38.91 -19.70
CA LYS A 211 7.25 -39.03 -21.12
C LYS A 211 8.07 -40.30 -21.38
N ASN A 212 9.07 -40.58 -20.55
CA ASN A 212 9.90 -41.78 -20.70
C ASN A 212 9.09 -43.06 -20.46
N GLU A 213 8.20 -43.07 -19.47
CA GLU A 213 7.25 -44.17 -19.24
C GLU A 213 6.33 -44.39 -20.45
N ALA A 214 5.78 -43.31 -21.01
CA ALA A 214 4.94 -43.39 -22.21
C ALA A 214 5.72 -43.93 -23.42
N VAL A 215 6.94 -43.45 -23.64
CA VAL A 215 7.83 -43.92 -24.73
C VAL A 215 8.19 -45.40 -24.53
N ALA A 216 8.51 -45.82 -23.30
CA ALA A 216 8.78 -47.22 -22.99
C ALA A 216 7.56 -48.11 -23.23
N GLY A 217 6.37 -47.65 -22.83
CA GLY A 217 5.10 -48.34 -23.10
C GLY A 217 4.82 -48.49 -24.60
N LEU A 218 5.01 -47.44 -25.38
CA LEU A 218 4.89 -47.48 -26.85
C LEU A 218 5.91 -48.43 -27.49
N SER A 219 7.16 -48.41 -27.02
CA SER A 219 8.21 -49.31 -27.50
C SER A 219 7.89 -50.78 -27.20
N ALA A 220 7.37 -51.08 -26.02
CA ALA A 220 6.93 -52.42 -25.65
C ALA A 220 5.76 -52.92 -26.53
N LEU A 221 4.77 -52.05 -26.79
CA LEU A 221 3.68 -52.35 -27.72
C LEU A 221 4.20 -52.61 -29.14
N GLN A 222 5.16 -51.81 -29.61
CA GLN A 222 5.77 -51.98 -30.92
C GLN A 222 6.55 -53.30 -31.02
N ALA A 223 7.32 -53.66 -29.99
CA ALA A 223 8.05 -54.93 -29.94
C ALA A 223 7.10 -56.14 -29.95
N ALA A 224 6.02 -56.08 -29.17
CA ALA A 224 4.99 -57.12 -29.18
C ALA A 224 4.30 -57.23 -30.55
N ALA A 225 4.00 -56.10 -31.20
CA ALA A 225 3.44 -56.07 -32.55
C ALA A 225 4.40 -56.63 -33.61
N ALA A 226 5.70 -56.39 -33.48
CA ALA A 226 6.71 -56.92 -34.40
C ALA A 226 6.84 -58.45 -34.34
N GLN A 227 6.49 -59.07 -33.20
CA GLN A 227 6.46 -60.52 -33.03
C GLN A 227 5.12 -61.15 -33.43
N ALA A 228 4.12 -60.35 -33.82
CA ALA A 228 2.81 -60.86 -34.20
C ALA A 228 2.87 -61.65 -35.50
N THR A 229 2.21 -62.80 -35.52
CA THR A 229 2.10 -63.67 -36.69
C THR A 229 1.25 -63.02 -37.80
N ALA A 230 1.40 -63.48 -39.05
CA ALA A 230 0.62 -62.99 -40.18
C ALA A 230 -0.90 -63.12 -39.96
N GLU A 231 -1.36 -64.18 -39.29
CA GLU A 231 -2.77 -64.41 -38.98
C GLU A 231 -3.31 -63.41 -37.94
N GLN A 232 -2.52 -63.10 -36.90
CA GLN A 232 -2.87 -62.08 -35.91
C GLN A 232 -2.93 -60.68 -36.54
N GLN A 233 -1.99 -60.36 -37.45
CA GLN A 233 -2.00 -59.10 -38.18
C GLN A 233 -3.23 -58.98 -39.11
N ARG A 234 -3.60 -60.07 -39.80
CA ARG A 234 -4.81 -60.12 -40.62
C ARG A 234 -6.08 -59.90 -39.79
N THR A 235 -6.20 -60.62 -38.67
CA THR A 235 -7.33 -60.46 -37.74
C THR A 235 -7.44 -59.04 -37.20
N LEU A 236 -6.30 -58.38 -36.91
CA LEU A 236 -6.26 -57.00 -36.45
C LEU A 236 -6.74 -56.03 -37.53
N ARG A 237 -6.33 -56.21 -38.81
CA ARG A 237 -6.82 -55.41 -39.93
C ARG A 237 -8.33 -55.57 -40.13
N GLU A 238 -8.83 -56.80 -40.13
CA GLU A 238 -10.27 -57.06 -40.25
C GLU A 238 -11.08 -56.43 -39.10
N LYS A 239 -10.55 -56.47 -37.86
CA LYS A 239 -11.14 -55.76 -36.72
C LYS A 239 -11.10 -54.24 -36.90
N SER A 240 -9.99 -53.70 -37.41
CA SER A 240 -9.83 -52.28 -37.73
C SER A 240 -10.83 -51.83 -38.78
N ASP A 241 -10.97 -52.56 -39.88
CA ASP A 241 -11.92 -52.26 -40.95
C ASP A 241 -13.36 -52.31 -40.44
N ARG A 242 -13.69 -53.30 -39.62
CA ARG A 242 -15.01 -53.40 -38.98
C ARG A 242 -15.27 -52.25 -38.00
N ALA A 243 -14.26 -51.84 -37.22
CA ALA A 243 -14.37 -50.71 -36.30
C ALA A 243 -14.51 -49.38 -37.05
N ALA A 244 -13.81 -49.22 -38.18
CA ALA A 244 -13.93 -48.05 -39.04
C ALA A 244 -15.36 -47.89 -39.59
N LEU A 245 -16.02 -49.00 -39.97
CA LEU A 245 -17.43 -48.99 -40.38
C LEU A 245 -18.40 -48.56 -39.27
N ALA A 246 -18.00 -48.68 -38.00
CA ALA A 246 -18.78 -48.27 -36.84
C ALA A 246 -18.56 -46.80 -36.42
N ILE A 247 -17.62 -46.09 -37.05
CA ILE A 247 -17.42 -44.66 -36.82
C ILE A 247 -18.60 -43.91 -37.45
N ASP A 248 -19.48 -43.36 -36.60
CA ASP A 248 -20.58 -42.49 -37.03
C ASP A 248 -20.16 -41.03 -36.84
N LEU A 249 -19.76 -40.38 -37.94
CA LEU A 249 -19.56 -38.94 -37.96
C LEU A 249 -20.91 -38.27 -38.21
N ASP A 250 -21.22 -37.27 -37.39
CA ASP A 250 -22.35 -36.41 -37.69
C ASP A 250 -22.09 -35.56 -38.95
N GLU A 251 -23.14 -34.89 -39.42
CA GLU A 251 -23.07 -34.09 -40.64
C GLU A 251 -22.13 -32.87 -40.48
N ALA A 252 -22.04 -32.30 -39.28
CA ALA A 252 -21.17 -31.15 -39.00
C ALA A 252 -19.69 -31.53 -39.03
N ALA A 253 -19.32 -32.67 -38.44
CA ALA A 253 -17.98 -33.23 -38.48
C ALA A 253 -17.61 -33.64 -39.92
N THR A 254 -18.54 -34.26 -40.65
CA THR A 254 -18.33 -34.61 -42.07
C THR A 254 -18.05 -33.37 -42.92
N ARG A 255 -18.80 -32.28 -42.72
CA ARG A 255 -18.58 -31.01 -43.42
C ARG A 255 -17.25 -30.36 -43.03
N SER A 256 -16.88 -30.40 -41.75
CA SER A 256 -15.59 -29.86 -41.29
C SER A 256 -14.39 -30.58 -41.92
N LEU A 257 -14.49 -31.90 -42.12
CA LEU A 257 -13.48 -32.68 -42.84
C LEU A 257 -13.42 -32.31 -44.34
N ILE A 258 -14.58 -32.09 -44.96
CA ILE A 258 -14.64 -31.64 -46.37
C ILE A 258 -14.02 -30.23 -46.50
N ASP A 259 -14.31 -29.32 -45.58
CA ASP A 259 -13.70 -27.98 -45.53
C ASP A 259 -12.17 -28.05 -45.43
N GLU A 260 -11.64 -28.94 -44.58
CA GLU A 260 -10.20 -29.14 -44.46
C GLU A 260 -9.59 -29.72 -45.74
N GLN A 261 -10.23 -30.72 -46.35
CA GLN A 261 -9.77 -31.32 -47.62
C GLN A 261 -9.77 -30.31 -48.76
N LEU A 262 -10.81 -29.50 -48.88
CA LEU A 262 -10.93 -28.43 -49.88
C LEU A 262 -9.87 -27.34 -49.65
N ARG A 263 -9.68 -26.87 -48.40
CA ARG A 263 -8.62 -25.91 -48.05
C ARG A 263 -7.22 -26.44 -48.35
N ALA A 264 -6.95 -27.70 -48.03
CA ALA A 264 -5.69 -28.36 -48.35
C ALA A 264 -5.40 -28.43 -49.87
N ARG A 265 -6.45 -28.32 -50.71
CA ARG A 265 -6.35 -28.25 -52.18
C ARG A 265 -6.46 -26.82 -52.73
N GLY A 266 -6.38 -25.80 -51.87
CA GLY A 266 -6.34 -24.38 -52.26
C GLY A 266 -7.71 -23.74 -52.49
N TRP A 267 -8.80 -24.37 -52.07
CA TRP A 267 -10.14 -23.77 -52.11
C TRP A 267 -10.40 -22.93 -50.84
N ASP A 268 -10.88 -21.72 -51.04
CA ASP A 268 -11.43 -20.89 -49.98
C ASP A 268 -12.80 -21.43 -49.57
N VAL A 269 -12.87 -22.06 -48.41
CA VAL A 269 -14.09 -22.64 -47.87
C VAL A 269 -14.15 -22.52 -46.35
N ASP A 270 -15.33 -22.17 -45.88
CA ASP A 270 -15.74 -22.25 -44.47
C ASP A 270 -17.24 -22.48 -44.47
N THR A 271 -17.69 -23.69 -44.18
CA THR A 271 -19.11 -24.04 -44.24
C THR A 271 -19.94 -23.30 -43.20
N GLN A 272 -19.36 -22.71 -42.16
CA GLN A 272 -20.12 -21.90 -41.21
C GLN A 272 -20.31 -20.47 -41.69
N ILE A 273 -19.34 -19.91 -42.41
CA ILE A 273 -19.33 -18.50 -42.81
C ILE A 273 -19.72 -18.32 -44.28
N MET A 274 -19.14 -19.13 -45.18
CA MET A 274 -19.28 -19.04 -46.63
C MET A 274 -20.47 -19.84 -47.15
N ARG A 275 -21.67 -19.51 -46.65
CA ARG A 275 -22.95 -20.07 -47.15
C ARG A 275 -23.65 -19.11 -48.09
N TYR A 276 -24.32 -19.65 -49.11
CA TYR A 276 -25.17 -18.85 -49.99
C TYR A 276 -26.27 -18.11 -49.22
N SER A 277 -26.88 -18.76 -48.23
CA SER A 277 -27.89 -18.20 -47.33
C SER A 277 -27.38 -17.03 -46.48
N LYS A 278 -26.07 -16.96 -46.25
CA LYS A 278 -25.38 -15.86 -45.55
C LYS A 278 -24.82 -14.80 -46.50
N GLY A 279 -25.14 -14.88 -47.80
CA GLY A 279 -24.72 -13.89 -48.80
C GLY A 279 -23.37 -14.16 -49.44
N ALA A 280 -22.74 -15.32 -49.20
CA ALA A 280 -21.49 -15.66 -49.87
C ALA A 280 -21.72 -15.80 -51.39
N ARG A 281 -20.84 -15.20 -52.18
CA ARG A 281 -20.87 -15.19 -53.65
C ARG A 281 -19.46 -15.38 -54.20
N PRO A 282 -19.30 -15.94 -55.41
CA PRO A 282 -18.00 -16.14 -56.01
C PRO A 282 -17.33 -14.80 -56.32
N VAL A 283 -16.00 -14.77 -56.23
CA VAL A 283 -15.19 -13.56 -56.38
C VAL A 283 -14.14 -13.79 -57.45
N LYS A 284 -14.05 -12.86 -58.42
CA LYS A 284 -13.07 -12.91 -59.50
C LYS A 284 -11.64 -13.10 -58.95
N GLY A 285 -10.92 -14.09 -59.48
CA GLY A 285 -9.55 -14.41 -59.07
C GLY A 285 -9.41 -15.30 -57.83
N ARG A 286 -10.50 -15.80 -57.23
CA ARG A 286 -10.46 -16.73 -56.10
C ARG A 286 -11.09 -18.08 -56.45
N ALA A 287 -10.52 -19.17 -55.94
CA ALA A 287 -11.12 -20.50 -55.98
C ALA A 287 -11.94 -20.69 -54.69
N MET A 288 -13.27 -20.67 -54.76
CA MET A 288 -14.16 -20.67 -53.59
C MET A 288 -15.09 -21.87 -53.62
N ALA A 289 -15.28 -22.55 -52.48
CA ALA A 289 -16.38 -23.48 -52.29
C ALA A 289 -17.43 -22.83 -51.38
N ILE A 290 -18.64 -22.63 -51.92
CA ILE A 290 -19.73 -21.95 -51.22
C ILE A 290 -20.79 -22.97 -50.85
N ALA A 291 -21.12 -23.05 -49.56
CA ALA A 291 -22.05 -24.02 -49.05
C ALA A 291 -23.52 -23.65 -49.30
N GLU A 292 -24.40 -24.65 -49.40
CA GLU A 292 -25.86 -24.52 -49.57
C GLU A 292 -26.28 -23.74 -50.83
N TRP A 293 -25.60 -23.94 -51.96
CA TRP A 293 -25.91 -23.24 -53.20
C TRP A 293 -27.22 -23.74 -53.83
N PRO A 294 -28.16 -22.87 -54.23
CA PRO A 294 -29.48 -23.28 -54.72
C PRO A 294 -29.44 -24.02 -56.07
N THR A 295 -30.15 -25.15 -56.16
CA THR A 295 -30.47 -25.86 -57.42
C THR A 295 -31.98 -26.06 -57.55
N GLN A 296 -32.47 -26.50 -58.72
CA GLN A 296 -33.91 -26.76 -58.95
C GLN A 296 -34.49 -27.87 -58.06
N SER A 297 -33.65 -28.75 -57.51
CA SER A 297 -34.07 -29.89 -56.68
C SER A 297 -33.61 -29.80 -55.22
N GLY A 298 -33.26 -28.60 -54.75
CA GLY A 298 -32.75 -28.32 -53.40
C GLY A 298 -31.33 -27.77 -53.39
N PRO A 299 -30.82 -27.23 -52.27
CA PRO A 299 -29.46 -26.71 -52.22
C PRO A 299 -28.45 -27.86 -52.31
N SER A 300 -27.36 -27.64 -53.04
CA SER A 300 -26.19 -28.52 -53.00
C SER A 300 -25.34 -28.22 -51.77
N ASP A 301 -24.68 -29.22 -51.19
CA ASP A 301 -23.83 -29.01 -50.02
C ASP A 301 -22.71 -28.01 -50.29
N TYR A 302 -22.04 -28.07 -51.45
CA TYR A 302 -21.07 -27.07 -51.91
C TYR A 302 -21.18 -26.83 -53.41
N ALA A 303 -21.04 -25.58 -53.83
CA ALA A 303 -20.73 -25.21 -55.21
C ALA A 303 -19.29 -24.67 -55.31
N LEU A 304 -18.54 -25.17 -56.28
CA LEU A 304 -17.14 -24.86 -56.52
C LEU A 304 -17.02 -23.81 -57.62
N PHE A 305 -16.36 -22.69 -57.32
CA PHE A 305 -16.14 -21.58 -58.26
C PHE A 305 -14.67 -21.23 -58.41
N VAL A 306 -14.22 -21.03 -59.65
CA VAL A 306 -12.94 -20.35 -59.91
C VAL A 306 -13.23 -19.01 -60.56
N GLY A 307 -12.93 -17.93 -59.85
CA GLY A 307 -13.35 -16.59 -60.26
C GLY A 307 -14.87 -16.47 -60.20
N LEU A 308 -15.51 -16.26 -61.35
CA LEU A 308 -16.97 -16.20 -61.48
C LEU A 308 -17.53 -17.43 -62.22
N GLU A 309 -16.71 -18.41 -62.52
CA GLU A 309 -17.10 -19.61 -63.24
C GLU A 309 -17.40 -20.74 -62.26
N CYS A 310 -18.59 -21.32 -62.36
CA CYS A 310 -18.94 -22.52 -61.58
C CYS A 310 -18.32 -23.75 -62.24
N LEU A 311 -17.50 -24.50 -61.49
CA LEU A 311 -16.87 -25.73 -61.97
C LEU A 311 -17.67 -26.99 -61.63
N GLY A 312 -18.49 -26.95 -60.59
CA GLY A 312 -19.32 -28.10 -60.21
C GLY A 312 -19.81 -28.03 -58.77
N THR A 313 -20.44 -29.12 -58.34
CA THR A 313 -21.01 -29.26 -57.00
C THR A 313 -20.39 -30.44 -56.26
N VAL A 314 -20.35 -30.36 -54.93
CA VAL A 314 -19.94 -31.46 -54.04
C VAL A 314 -21.07 -31.74 -53.09
N GLU A 315 -21.44 -33.02 -52.95
CA GLU A 315 -22.45 -33.48 -52.00
C GLU A 315 -21.77 -34.21 -50.84
N ALA A 316 -22.07 -33.81 -49.61
CA ALA A 316 -21.57 -34.41 -48.39
C ALA A 316 -22.52 -35.53 -47.94
N LYS A 317 -22.05 -36.78 -47.90
CA LYS A 317 -22.81 -37.91 -47.32
C LYS A 317 -22.05 -38.55 -46.17
N ARG A 318 -22.81 -39.04 -45.19
CA ARG A 318 -22.26 -39.89 -44.12
C ARG A 318 -21.68 -41.18 -44.74
N ALA A 319 -20.52 -41.61 -44.26
CA ALA A 319 -19.73 -42.71 -44.82
C ALA A 319 -20.49 -44.05 -45.02
N ARG A 320 -21.60 -44.25 -44.28
CA ARG A 320 -22.45 -45.47 -44.35
C ARG A 320 -23.44 -45.53 -45.52
N LYS A 321 -23.57 -44.49 -46.36
CA LYS A 321 -24.42 -44.51 -47.57
C LYS A 321 -23.55 -44.68 -48.81
N ASN A 322 -23.86 -45.67 -49.65
CA ASN A 322 -23.16 -45.96 -50.90
C ASN A 322 -22.95 -44.69 -51.75
N VAL A 323 -21.68 -44.36 -52.01
CA VAL A 323 -21.27 -43.18 -52.82
C VAL A 323 -21.82 -43.28 -54.25
N SER A 324 -22.03 -44.50 -54.77
CA SER A 324 -22.56 -44.75 -56.12
C SER A 324 -23.93 -44.10 -56.38
N ALA A 325 -24.82 -44.05 -55.38
CA ALA A 325 -26.13 -43.39 -55.52
C ALA A 325 -26.04 -41.85 -55.47
N ALA A 326 -24.90 -41.29 -55.02
CA ALA A 326 -24.68 -39.85 -54.92
C ALA A 326 -24.08 -39.24 -56.19
N ILE A 327 -23.50 -40.06 -57.07
CA ILE A 327 -22.96 -39.62 -58.38
C ILE A 327 -24.09 -39.05 -59.24
N ASP A 328 -25.22 -39.77 -59.34
CA ASP A 328 -26.41 -39.32 -60.08
C ASP A 328 -27.01 -38.01 -59.51
N GLN A 329 -26.85 -37.79 -58.20
CA GLN A 329 -27.34 -36.59 -57.51
C GLN A 329 -26.42 -35.39 -57.77
N ALA A 330 -25.10 -35.57 -57.66
CA ALA A 330 -24.12 -34.53 -57.99
C ALA A 330 -24.21 -34.11 -59.46
N GLU A 331 -24.37 -35.07 -60.39
CA GLU A 331 -24.58 -34.80 -61.82
C GLU A 331 -25.87 -33.99 -62.06
N ARG A 332 -26.98 -34.36 -61.39
CA ARG A 332 -28.24 -33.62 -61.48
C ARG A 332 -28.10 -32.20 -60.96
N TYR A 333 -27.40 -31.99 -59.85
CA TYR A 333 -27.17 -30.66 -59.28
C TYR A 333 -26.28 -29.80 -60.17
N ALA A 334 -25.23 -30.36 -60.76
CA ALA A 334 -24.41 -29.64 -61.73
C ALA A 334 -25.24 -29.18 -62.95
N ARG A 335 -26.20 -29.99 -63.43
CA ARG A 335 -27.11 -29.65 -64.56
C ARG A 335 -28.21 -28.66 -64.21
N THR A 336 -28.61 -28.59 -62.94
CA THR A 336 -29.77 -27.81 -62.47
C THR A 336 -29.38 -26.67 -61.54
N ILE A 337 -28.09 -26.32 -61.50
CA ILE A 337 -27.58 -25.22 -60.69
C ILE A 337 -28.24 -23.91 -61.14
N THR A 338 -28.73 -23.13 -60.18
CA THR A 338 -29.37 -21.84 -60.47
C THR A 338 -28.34 -20.75 -60.26
N LEU A 339 -28.00 -20.03 -61.34
CA LEU A 339 -27.15 -18.83 -61.30
C LEU A 339 -28.00 -17.65 -61.75
N ARG A 340 -28.18 -16.64 -60.89
CA ARG A 340 -28.91 -15.42 -61.27
C ARG A 340 -27.99 -14.50 -62.09
N GLU A 341 -28.59 -13.66 -62.93
CA GLU A 341 -27.84 -12.66 -63.69
C GLU A 341 -26.94 -11.82 -62.76
N GLY A 342 -25.64 -11.81 -63.06
CA GLY A 342 -24.62 -11.09 -62.29
C GLY A 342 -23.97 -11.86 -61.14
N GLU A 343 -24.43 -13.06 -60.78
CA GLU A 343 -23.86 -13.82 -59.66
C GLU A 343 -22.70 -14.75 -60.07
N ALA A 344 -22.78 -15.40 -61.23
CA ALA A 344 -21.73 -16.26 -61.80
C ALA A 344 -22.04 -16.60 -63.27
N ALA A 345 -21.04 -17.03 -64.03
CA ALA A 345 -21.23 -17.63 -65.35
C ALA A 345 -21.60 -19.14 -65.21
N PRO A 346 -22.51 -19.66 -66.05
CA PRO A 346 -22.83 -21.09 -66.08
C PRO A 346 -21.59 -21.93 -66.34
N CYS A 347 -21.58 -23.14 -65.76
CA CYS A 347 -20.56 -24.15 -66.01
C CYS A 347 -20.42 -24.33 -67.53
N GLY A 348 -19.26 -23.98 -68.11
CA GLY A 348 -19.10 -23.98 -69.56
C GLY A 348 -19.01 -25.38 -70.16
N GLY A 349 -19.69 -25.56 -71.30
CA GLY A 349 -19.28 -26.44 -72.42
C GLY A 349 -19.71 -27.89 -72.38
#